data_AF-A0A285UEH4-F1
#
_entry.id   AF-A0A285UEH4-F1
#
_cell.length_a   1.000
_cell.length_b   1.000
_cell.length_c   1.000
_cell.angle_alpha   90.00
_cell.angle_beta   90.00
_cell.angle_gamma   90.00
#
_symmetry.space_group_name_H-M   'P 1'
#
loop_
_entity.id
_entity.type
_entity.pdbx_description
1 polymer ?
#
loop_
_entity_poly.entity_id
_entity_poly.type
_entity_poly.pdbx_seq_one_letter_code
_entity_poly.pdbx_strand_id
1 'polypeptide(L)'
;MKNIKKLTFIGVSIFMLTILGACGNAEQENETNETEESTENLAGGTMLAGEEAPQITGTLKSIEADDEVVITANGNDITYRLSEEAKEQLDNNEVEIGNEVLFTTFSIGDAKESIAEFIVD
;
A
#
# COMPACT_ATOMS: atom_id res chain seq x y z
N MET A 1 46.76 -9.04 26.62
CA MET A 1 47.46 -9.81 25.56
C MET A 1 46.44 -10.62 24.78
N LYS A 2 46.37 -10.40 23.46
CA LYS A 2 45.49 -11.07 22.49
C LYS A 2 46.02 -12.48 22.24
N ASN A 3 45.24 -13.51 22.55
CA ASN A 3 45.59 -14.88 22.20
C ASN A 3 44.73 -15.39 21.03
N ILE A 4 45.38 -15.33 19.86
CA ILE A 4 45.44 -16.37 18.82
C ILE A 4 44.13 -16.77 18.12
N LYS A 5 43.99 -16.23 16.91
CA LYS A 5 43.29 -16.88 15.78
C LYS A 5 44.12 -18.08 15.31
N LYS A 6 43.47 -19.21 14.97
CA LYS A 6 43.52 -19.90 13.66
C LYS A 6 42.95 -21.33 13.70
N LEU A 7 42.06 -21.58 12.72
CA LEU A 7 41.79 -22.82 11.93
C LEU A 7 41.35 -24.09 12.68
N THR A 8 40.25 -24.75 12.30
CA THR A 8 40.14 -25.65 11.12
C THR A 8 38.67 -26.09 11.00
N PHE A 9 37.93 -25.77 9.93
CA PHE A 9 37.77 -26.47 8.64
C PHE A 9 36.71 -27.61 8.67
N ILE A 10 35.91 -27.65 7.60
CA ILE A 10 35.03 -28.73 7.08
C ILE A 10 33.58 -28.84 7.57
N GLY A 11 32.69 -28.63 6.59
CA GLY A 11 31.27 -28.95 6.63
C GLY A 11 30.56 -28.55 5.32
N VAL A 12 31.16 -28.82 4.15
CA VAL A 12 30.50 -28.73 2.85
C VAL A 12 29.63 -29.98 2.67
N SER A 13 28.32 -29.81 2.50
CA SER A 13 27.45 -30.73 1.77
C SER A 13 26.10 -30.02 1.56
N ILE A 14 25.89 -29.35 0.42
CA ILE A 14 25.12 -29.91 -0.71
C ILE A 14 23.75 -30.41 -0.26
N PHE A 15 22.72 -29.58 -0.47
CA PHE A 15 21.51 -30.08 -1.10
C PHE A 15 20.94 -29.01 -2.03
N MET A 16 21.05 -29.33 -3.31
CA MET A 16 20.64 -28.55 -4.46
C MET A 16 19.25 -29.07 -4.87
N LEU A 17 18.39 -28.14 -5.28
CA LEU A 17 17.37 -28.28 -6.33
C LEU A 17 16.10 -29.11 -6.10
N THR A 18 15.10 -28.65 -6.87
CA THR A 18 13.77 -29.19 -7.18
C THR A 18 12.68 -28.73 -6.18
N ILE A 19 11.56 -28.14 -6.60
CA ILE A 19 10.71 -28.47 -7.74
C ILE A 19 10.00 -27.20 -8.28
N LEU A 20 10.20 -26.88 -9.57
CA LEU A 20 9.21 -26.14 -10.35
C LEU A 20 8.04 -27.09 -10.62
N GLY A 21 6.86 -26.79 -10.09
CA GLY A 21 5.63 -27.57 -10.29
C GLY A 21 4.55 -26.72 -10.96
N ALA A 22 4.34 -27.01 -12.24
CA ALA A 22 3.06 -26.98 -12.98
C ALA A 22 2.30 -25.63 -13.14
N CYS A 23 2.45 -25.02 -14.32
CA CYS A 23 1.32 -24.41 -15.05
C CYS A 23 0.54 -25.52 -15.77
N GLY A 24 -0.81 -25.47 -15.77
CA GLY A 24 -1.60 -26.08 -16.84
C GLY A 24 -3.03 -26.55 -16.52
N ASN A 25 -4.00 -25.69 -16.86
CA ASN A 25 -5.40 -25.94 -17.29
C ASN A 25 -6.51 -26.36 -16.29
N ALA A 26 -7.28 -25.34 -15.91
CA ALA A 26 -8.71 -25.12 -16.22
C ALA A 26 -9.69 -26.32 -16.27
N GLU A 27 -10.62 -26.33 -15.31
CA GLU A 27 -12.07 -26.40 -15.56
C GLU A 27 -12.79 -25.67 -14.42
N GLN A 28 -13.88 -25.00 -14.78
CA GLN A 28 -14.52 -23.86 -14.14
C GLN A 28 -15.97 -24.24 -13.83
N GLU A 29 -16.42 -24.02 -12.59
CA GLU A 29 -17.82 -23.92 -12.16
C GLU A 29 -17.77 -23.30 -10.76
N ASN A 30 -17.64 -21.98 -10.65
CA ASN A 30 -18.72 -21.00 -10.53
C ASN A 30 -19.71 -21.37 -9.40
N GLU A 31 -19.52 -20.74 -8.24
CA GLU A 31 -20.54 -20.05 -7.46
C GLU A 31 -19.90 -19.58 -6.15
N THR A 32 -19.28 -18.40 -6.16
CA THR A 32 -19.15 -17.58 -4.94
C THR A 32 -19.17 -16.12 -5.35
N ASN A 33 -20.40 -15.61 -5.34
CA ASN A 33 -20.74 -14.22 -5.10
C ASN A 33 -19.88 -13.66 -3.98
N GLU A 34 -19.06 -12.63 -4.26
CA GLU A 34 -18.76 -11.47 -3.41
C GLU A 34 -17.55 -10.72 -3.98
N THR A 35 -17.85 -9.62 -4.69
CA THR A 35 -17.03 -8.42 -4.90
C THR A 35 -15.58 -8.66 -5.35
N GLU A 36 -15.39 -8.71 -6.67
CA GLU A 36 -14.07 -8.66 -7.30
C GLU A 36 -13.41 -7.29 -7.05
N GLU A 37 -12.57 -7.29 -6.03
CA GLU A 37 -11.31 -6.57 -5.95
C GLU A 37 -10.64 -6.55 -7.33
N SER A 38 -10.69 -5.40 -8.00
CA SER A 38 -9.80 -5.08 -9.11
C SER A 38 -9.08 -3.78 -8.75
N THR A 39 -8.08 -3.89 -7.89
CA THR A 39 -7.08 -2.84 -7.70
C THR A 39 -6.10 -2.85 -8.87
N GLU A 40 -6.60 -2.58 -10.07
CA GLU A 40 -5.79 -2.34 -11.26
C GLU A 40 -5.74 -0.84 -11.56
N ASN A 41 -4.99 -0.05 -10.77
CA ASN A 41 -4.31 1.17 -11.25
C ASN A 41 -3.44 1.81 -10.17
N LEU A 42 -2.30 1.18 -9.85
CA LEU A 42 -1.15 1.88 -9.26
C LEU A 42 -0.13 2.24 -10.37
N ALA A 43 -0.54 3.04 -11.34
CA ALA A 43 0.36 3.76 -12.25
C ALA A 43 -0.44 4.81 -13.02
N GLY A 44 -0.14 6.08 -12.80
CA GLY A 44 -0.97 7.21 -13.24
C GLY A 44 -1.39 7.22 -14.71
N GLY A 45 -2.57 7.80 -14.96
CA GLY A 45 -3.03 8.13 -16.31
C GLY A 45 -4.49 8.58 -16.31
N THR A 46 -4.70 9.88 -16.55
CA THR A 46 -5.95 10.54 -17.01
C THR A 46 -7.28 9.87 -16.62
N MET A 47 -7.96 10.39 -15.61
CA MET A 47 -9.39 10.07 -15.39
C MET A 47 -10.17 10.40 -16.67
N LEU A 48 -11.02 9.48 -17.13
CA LEU A 48 -11.93 9.76 -18.24
C LEU A 48 -12.97 10.79 -17.77
N ALA A 49 -13.36 11.69 -18.67
CA ALA A 49 -14.36 12.70 -18.34
C ALA A 49 -15.68 12.01 -17.94
N GLY A 50 -16.05 12.14 -16.66
CA GLY A 50 -17.27 11.55 -16.09
C GLY A 50 -17.05 10.37 -15.14
N GLU A 51 -15.81 9.94 -14.89
CA GLU A 51 -15.49 8.95 -13.85
C GLU A 51 -15.13 9.65 -12.53
N GLU A 52 -15.67 9.15 -11.42
CA GLU A 52 -15.31 9.59 -10.08
C GLU A 52 -13.89 9.13 -9.74
N ALA A 53 -13.16 9.95 -8.96
CA ALA A 53 -11.83 9.56 -8.50
C ALA A 53 -11.92 8.25 -7.70
N PRO A 54 -11.01 7.30 -7.92
CA PRO A 54 -11.05 6.03 -7.20
C PRO A 54 -10.93 6.29 -5.70
N GLN A 55 -11.84 5.70 -4.93
CA GLN A 55 -11.79 5.73 -3.48
C GLN A 55 -10.85 4.63 -2.98
N ILE A 56 -9.99 5.00 -2.04
CA ILE A 56 -8.97 4.14 -1.46
C ILE A 56 -9.28 3.99 0.03
N THR A 57 -9.28 2.76 0.51
CA THR A 57 -9.39 2.45 1.94
C THR A 57 -8.00 2.18 2.50
N GLY A 58 -7.72 2.73 3.68
CA GLY A 58 -6.48 2.43 4.40
C GLY A 58 -6.56 2.82 5.87
N THR A 59 -5.54 2.51 6.64
CA THR A 59 -5.46 2.90 8.06
C THR A 59 -4.49 4.06 8.23
N LEU A 60 -4.93 5.16 8.86
CA LEU A 60 -4.03 6.27 9.19
C LEU A 60 -3.01 5.83 10.24
N LYS A 61 -1.73 5.79 9.88
CA LYS A 61 -0.68 5.23 10.72
C LYS A 61 0.10 6.30 11.47
N SER A 62 0.48 7.37 10.79
CA SER A 62 1.19 8.50 11.37
C SER A 62 0.90 9.79 10.61
N ILE A 63 1.04 10.90 11.32
CA ILE A 63 1.07 12.25 10.74
C ILE A 63 2.53 12.68 10.80
N GLU A 64 3.09 12.98 9.64
CA GLU A 64 4.48 13.40 9.46
C GLU A 64 4.56 14.94 9.40
N ALA A 65 5.77 15.47 9.34
CA ALA A 65 5.97 16.90 9.10
C ALA A 65 5.57 17.29 7.66
N ASP A 66 5.45 18.60 7.42
CA ASP A 66 5.21 19.17 6.08
C ASP A 66 3.89 18.74 5.42
N ASP A 67 2.83 18.61 6.22
CA ASP A 67 1.47 18.27 5.76
C ASP A 67 1.40 16.88 5.10
N GLU A 68 2.19 15.92 5.58
CA GLU A 68 2.23 14.55 5.07
C GLU A 68 1.69 13.55 6.08
N VAL A 69 1.10 12.46 5.59
CA VAL A 69 0.60 11.35 6.41
C VAL A 69 1.04 10.02 5.83
N VAL A 70 1.21 9.04 6.70
CA VAL A 70 1.42 7.64 6.30
C VAL A 70 0.11 6.90 6.48
N ILE A 71 -0.38 6.32 5.38
CA ILE A 71 -1.54 5.44 5.39
C ILE A 71 -1.07 4.05 4.99
N THR A 72 -1.48 3.05 5.77
CA THR A 72 -1.32 1.65 5.38
C THR A 72 -2.49 1.25 4.48
N ALA A 73 -2.24 1.07 3.19
CA ALA A 73 -3.23 0.60 2.20
C ALA A 73 -2.70 -0.65 1.48
N ASN A 74 -3.53 -1.68 1.32
CA ASN A 74 -3.14 -2.96 0.69
C ASN A 74 -1.88 -3.59 1.31
N GLY A 75 -1.69 -3.43 2.63
CA GLY A 75 -0.52 -3.93 3.36
C GLY A 75 0.78 -3.16 3.14
N ASN A 76 0.75 -2.04 2.41
CA ASN A 76 1.90 -1.17 2.18
C ASN A 76 1.70 0.17 2.88
N ASP A 77 2.78 0.69 3.49
CA ASP A 77 2.78 2.05 4.02
C ASP A 77 3.07 3.02 2.87
N ILE A 78 2.13 3.92 2.60
CA ILE A 78 2.24 4.92 1.55
C ILE A 78 2.18 6.31 2.20
N THR A 79 3.14 7.17 1.83
CA THR A 79 3.15 8.56 2.28
C THR A 79 2.38 9.43 1.29
N TYR A 80 1.35 10.10 1.80
CA TYR A 80 0.53 11.04 1.06
C TYR A 80 0.73 12.46 1.56
N ARG A 81 0.62 13.43 0.65
CA ARG A 81 0.48 14.84 1.01
C ARG A 81 -0.99 15.15 1.29
N LEU A 82 -1.28 15.99 2.27
CA LEU A 82 -2.64 16.42 2.56
C LEU A 82 -3.00 17.66 1.71
N SER A 83 -4.23 17.69 1.20
CA SER A 83 -4.85 18.93 0.73
C SER A 83 -5.21 19.84 1.91
N GLU A 84 -5.64 21.07 1.64
CA GLU A 84 -6.20 21.95 2.67
C GLU A 84 -7.43 21.34 3.36
N GLU A 85 -8.33 20.72 2.60
CA GLU A 85 -9.55 20.09 3.13
C GLU A 85 -9.20 18.92 4.07
N ALA A 86 -8.31 18.03 3.63
CA ALA A 86 -7.89 16.86 4.40
C ALA A 86 -7.17 17.27 5.69
N LYS A 87 -6.41 18.39 5.68
CA LYS A 87 -5.80 18.96 6.88
C LYS A 87 -6.85 19.45 7.87
N GLU A 88 -7.85 20.18 7.40
CA GLU A 88 -8.92 20.69 8.26
C GLU A 88 -9.66 19.55 8.97
N GLN A 89 -9.90 18.43 8.29
CA GLN A 89 -10.51 17.23 8.89
C GLN A 89 -9.66 16.60 9.99
N LEU A 90 -8.32 16.56 9.83
CA LEU A 90 -7.41 16.12 10.89
C LEU A 90 -7.40 17.09 12.07
N ASP A 91 -7.34 18.39 11.80
CA ASP A 91 -7.32 19.43 12.83
C ASP A 91 -8.63 19.46 13.65
N ASN A 92 -9.76 19.14 13.00
CA ASN A 92 -11.07 18.99 13.63
C ASN A 92 -11.24 17.66 14.37
N ASN A 93 -10.25 16.75 14.32
CA ASN A 93 -10.32 15.38 14.86
C ASN A 93 -11.48 14.56 14.26
N GLU A 94 -11.85 14.81 13.01
CA GLU A 94 -12.79 13.95 12.27
C GLU A 94 -12.11 12.61 11.91
N VAL A 95 -10.78 12.65 11.77
CA VAL A 95 -9.94 11.50 11.50
C VAL A 95 -8.80 11.45 12.51
N GLU A 96 -8.61 10.29 13.14
CA GLU A 96 -7.57 10.06 14.13
C GLU A 96 -6.61 8.94 13.71
N ILE A 97 -5.39 8.96 14.26
CA ILE A 97 -4.40 7.90 14.03
C ILE A 97 -4.96 6.56 14.54
N GLY A 98 -4.86 5.54 13.69
CA GLY A 98 -5.39 4.20 13.92
C GLY A 98 -6.77 3.98 13.31
N ASN A 99 -7.45 5.03 12.85
CA ASN A 99 -8.73 4.88 12.16
C ASN A 99 -8.53 4.29 10.77
N GLU A 100 -9.44 3.40 10.38
CA GLU A 100 -9.66 3.07 8.98
C GLU A 100 -10.37 4.27 8.33
N VAL A 101 -9.84 4.70 7.19
CA VAL A 101 -10.27 5.89 6.47
C VAL A 101 -10.49 5.53 5.01
N LEU A 102 -11.53 6.14 4.43
CA LEU A 102 -11.78 6.14 3.00
C LEU A 102 -11.38 7.51 2.47
N PHE A 103 -10.68 7.59 1.34
CA PHE A 103 -10.21 8.86 0.80
C PHE A 103 -10.01 8.78 -0.71
N THR A 104 -9.92 9.93 -1.36
CA THR A 104 -9.55 10.03 -2.78
C THR A 104 -8.20 10.71 -2.94
N THR A 105 -7.47 10.38 -4.01
CA THR A 105 -6.15 10.96 -4.29
C THR A 105 -6.10 11.67 -5.63
N PHE A 106 -5.19 12.63 -5.73
CA PHE A 106 -4.83 13.32 -6.96
C PHE A 106 -3.31 13.53 -7.03
N SER A 107 -2.78 13.65 -8.25
CA SER A 107 -1.39 14.01 -8.50
C SER A 107 -1.32 15.41 -9.12
N ILE A 108 -0.33 16.20 -8.71
CA ILE A 108 -0.05 17.53 -9.28
C ILE A 108 1.09 17.51 -10.31
N GLY A 109 1.45 16.33 -10.81
CA GLY A 109 2.55 16.14 -11.75
C GLY A 109 3.90 15.82 -11.10
N ASP A 110 3.91 15.53 -9.80
CA ASP A 110 5.03 14.94 -9.07
C ASP A 110 4.79 13.44 -8.80
N ALA A 111 5.82 12.76 -8.28
CA ALA A 111 5.76 11.33 -7.97
C ALA A 111 4.98 10.99 -6.69
N LYS A 112 4.45 12.00 -5.98
CA LYS A 112 3.74 11.85 -4.70
C LYS A 112 2.27 12.18 -4.90
N GLU A 113 1.40 11.29 -4.42
CA GLU A 113 -0.04 11.53 -4.44
C GLU A 113 -0.46 12.41 -3.25
N SER A 114 -1.53 13.15 -3.45
CA SER A 114 -2.13 14.01 -2.43
C SER A 114 -3.54 13.54 -2.13
N ILE A 115 -3.90 13.46 -0.85
CA ILE A 115 -5.27 13.17 -0.40
C ILE A 115 -6.12 14.41 -0.65
N ALA A 116 -7.23 14.26 -1.36
CA ALA A 116 -8.18 15.34 -1.60
C ALA A 116 -9.04 15.60 -0.36
N GLU A 117 -9.65 14.56 0.19
CA GLU A 117 -10.50 14.61 1.37
C GLU A 117 -10.60 13.20 1.96
N PHE A 118 -10.90 13.12 3.26
CA PHE A 118 -11.35 11.91 3.92
C PHE A 118 -12.87 11.82 3.85
N ILE A 119 -13.38 10.66 3.47
CA ILE A 119 -14.80 10.35 3.41
C ILE A 119 -15.16 9.69 4.73
N VAL A 120 -15.80 10.46 5.60
CA VAL A 120 -16.30 10.06 6.93
C VAL A 120 -17.83 9.91 6.87
N ASP A 121 -18.34 8.73 7.24
CA ASP A 121 -19.78 8.42 7.32
C ASP A 121 -20.45 8.95 8.62
#